data_AF-A0AA95AH95-F1
#
_entry.id   AF-A0AA95AH95-F1
#
_cell.length_a   1.000
_cell.length_b   1.000
_cell.length_c   1.000
_cell.angle_alpha   90.00
_cell.angle_beta   90.00
_cell.angle_gamma   90.00
#
_symmetry.space_group_name_H-M   'P 1'
#
loop_
_entity.id
_entity.type
_entity.pdbx_description
1 polymer ?
#
loop_
_entity_poly.entity_id
_entity_poly.type
_entity_poly.pdbx_seq_one_letter_code
_entity_poly.pdbx_strand_id
1 'polypeptide(L)'
;MLYNFNYLERQAKDLIASGKAADAIKIYLFMADGDQSLDAGYLGERLGECYEKIGDLHAAKYWYGRAVEENPDVRLTSAAARQRLHGVSIEAFLGDADK
;
A
#
# COMPACT_ATOMS: atom_id res chain seq x y z
N MET A 1 20.00 5.93 15.06
CA MET A 1 18.96 6.46 15.99
C MET A 1 17.72 5.62 15.71
N LEU A 2 17.24 4.84 16.69
CA LEU A 2 16.09 3.96 16.50
C LEU A 2 14.82 4.83 16.48
N TYR A 3 14.19 4.98 15.32
CA TYR A 3 12.95 5.77 15.23
C TYR A 3 11.83 5.06 15.99
N ASN A 4 11.00 5.82 16.70
CA ASN A 4 9.84 5.27 17.39
C ASN A 4 8.72 5.00 16.37
N PHE A 5 8.55 3.75 15.96
CA PHE A 5 7.54 3.36 14.98
C PHE A 5 6.10 3.60 15.43
N ASN A 6 5.81 3.57 16.73
CA ASN A 6 4.48 3.95 17.23
C ASN A 6 4.19 5.44 17.01
N TYR A 7 5.22 6.29 17.10
CA TYR A 7 5.09 7.71 16.80
C TYR A 7 4.88 7.92 15.30
N LEU A 8 5.68 7.26 14.45
CA LEU A 8 5.54 7.34 12.99
C LEU A 8 4.16 6.86 12.52
N GLU A 9 3.68 5.76 13.06
CA GLU A 9 2.35 5.22 12.80
C GLU A 9 1.24 6.24 13.12
N ARG A 10 1.32 6.91 14.27
CA ARG A 10 0.36 7.95 14.65
C ARG A 10 0.40 9.13 13.69
N GLN A 11 1.60 9.60 13.35
CA GLN A 11 1.77 10.71 12.42
C GLN A 11 1.23 10.38 11.02
N ALA A 12 1.47 9.17 10.52
CA ALA A 12 0.93 8.73 9.24
C ALA A 12 -0.61 8.72 9.24
N LYS A 13 -1.23 8.22 10.33
CA LYS A 13 -2.69 8.25 10.50
C LYS A 13 -3.25 9.67 10.53
N ASP A 14 -2.61 10.58 11.25
CA ASP A 14 -3.03 11.99 11.32
C ASP A 14 -2.94 12.67 9.94
N LEU A 15 -1.90 12.36 9.16
CA LEU A 15 -1.74 12.83 7.78
C LEU A 15 -2.86 12.29 6.87
N ILE A 16 -3.19 11.01 6.96
CA ILE A 16 -4.30 10.41 6.20
C ILE A 16 -5.62 11.11 6.56
N ALA A 17 -5.90 11.27 7.85
CA ALA A 17 -7.13 11.92 8.34
C ALA A 17 -7.24 13.37 7.86
N SER A 18 -6.10 14.04 7.68
CA SER A 18 -6.01 15.42 7.18
C SER A 18 -5.97 15.53 5.65
N GLY A 19 -6.21 14.43 4.92
CA GLY A 19 -6.18 14.41 3.45
C GLY A 19 -4.78 14.42 2.83
N LYS A 20 -3.72 14.30 3.63
CA LYS A 20 -2.31 14.31 3.20
C LYS A 20 -1.78 12.89 3.02
N ALA A 21 -2.52 12.05 2.31
CA ALA A 21 -2.15 10.64 2.10
C ALA A 21 -0.77 10.48 1.43
N ALA A 22 -0.41 11.40 0.53
CA ALA A 22 0.92 11.40 -0.11
C ALA A 22 2.09 11.55 0.88
N ASP A 23 1.89 12.29 1.96
CA ASP A 23 2.92 12.45 3.00
C ASP A 23 2.98 11.21 3.92
N ALA A 24 1.84 10.58 4.20
CA ALA A 24 1.80 9.33 4.96
C ALA A 24 2.55 8.19 4.25
N ILE A 25 2.51 8.12 2.91
CA ILE A 25 3.28 7.15 2.11
C ILE A 25 4.77 7.22 2.44
N LYS A 26 5.32 8.44 2.57
CA LYS A 26 6.75 8.64 2.88
C LYS A 26 7.13 7.99 4.20
N ILE A 27 6.25 8.08 5.20
CA ILE A 27 6.45 7.48 6.51
C ILE A 27 6.39 5.96 6.42
N TYR A 28 5.37 5.41 5.75
CA TYR A 28 5.21 3.96 5.65
C TYR A 28 6.31 3.29 4.83
N LEU A 29 6.78 3.92 3.76
CA LEU A 29 7.96 3.44 3.01
C LEU A 29 9.22 3.46 3.88
N PHE A 30 9.43 4.53 4.66
CA PHE A 30 10.55 4.60 5.60
C PHE A 30 10.49 3.50 6.67
N MET A 31 9.31 3.22 7.21
CA MET A 31 9.12 2.12 8.16
C MET A 31 9.39 0.76 7.52
N ALA A 32 8.91 0.52 6.30
CA ALA A 32 9.12 -0.72 5.56
C ALA A 32 10.60 -0.95 5.18
N ASP A 33 11.35 0.11 4.90
CA ASP A 33 12.79 0.05 4.63
C ASP A 33 13.62 -0.16 5.90
N GLY A 34 13.23 0.50 7.00
CA GLY A 34 13.98 0.50 8.25
C GLY A 34 13.84 -0.77 9.10
N ASP A 35 12.85 -1.60 8.84
CA ASP A 35 12.62 -2.85 9.59
C ASP A 35 11.87 -3.89 8.74
N GLN A 36 12.62 -4.86 8.22
CA GLN A 36 12.09 -5.99 7.46
C GLN A 36 11.22 -6.94 8.29
N SER A 37 11.23 -6.83 9.62
CA SER A 37 10.37 -7.62 10.50
C SER A 37 8.98 -7.01 10.69
N LEU A 38 8.78 -5.75 10.30
CA LEU A 38 7.44 -5.19 10.19
C LEU A 38 6.70 -5.90 9.07
N ASP A 39 5.61 -6.58 9.43
CA ASP A 39 4.76 -7.33 8.52
C ASP A 39 4.40 -6.48 7.29
N ALA A 40 4.95 -6.86 6.13
CA ALA A 40 4.62 -6.25 4.84
C ALA A 40 3.10 -6.42 4.52
N GLY A 41 2.40 -7.30 5.23
CA GLY A 41 0.95 -7.31 5.43
C GLY A 41 0.38 -5.97 5.90
N TYR A 42 0.77 -5.52 7.09
CA TYR A 42 0.20 -4.29 7.67
C TYR A 42 0.62 -3.04 6.89
N LEU A 43 1.92 -2.90 6.64
CA LEU A 43 2.44 -1.73 5.93
C LEU A 43 1.99 -1.72 4.48
N GLY A 44 1.89 -2.88 3.82
CA GLY A 44 1.34 -3.01 2.48
C GLY A 44 -0.13 -2.60 2.41
N GLU A 45 -0.95 -2.98 3.39
CA GLU A 45 -2.34 -2.52 3.45
C GLU A 45 -2.43 -1.00 3.59
N ARG A 46 -1.62 -0.40 4.47
CA ARG A 46 -1.57 1.05 4.67
C ARG A 46 -1.07 1.81 3.45
N LEU A 47 -0.06 1.31 2.78
CA LEU A 47 0.42 1.86 1.51
C LEU A 47 -0.66 1.76 0.44
N GLY A 48 -1.31 0.60 0.31
CA GLY A 48 -2.45 0.39 -0.58
C GLY A 48 -3.55 1.44 -0.39
N GLU A 49 -3.99 1.66 0.86
CA GLU A 49 -5.00 2.65 1.22
C GLU A 49 -4.58 4.08 0.84
N CYS A 50 -3.32 4.44 1.07
CA CYS A 50 -2.82 5.77 0.75
C CYS A 50 -2.75 5.99 -0.77
N TYR A 51 -2.27 5.00 -1.52
CA TYR A 51 -2.19 5.06 -2.97
C TYR A 51 -3.58 5.15 -3.62
N GLU A 52 -4.59 4.41 -3.11
CA GLU A 52 -5.98 4.59 -3.56
C GLU A 52 -6.48 6.02 -3.32
N LYS A 53 -6.20 6.59 -2.14
CA LYS A 53 -6.64 7.95 -1.79
C LYS A 53 -6.05 9.03 -2.69
N ILE A 54 -4.86 8.82 -3.25
CA ILE A 54 -4.23 9.76 -4.19
C ILE A 54 -4.50 9.42 -5.66
N GLY A 55 -5.25 8.35 -5.94
CA GLY A 55 -5.62 7.93 -7.29
C GLY A 55 -4.58 7.12 -8.04
N ASP A 56 -3.47 6.73 -7.40
CA ASP A 56 -2.47 5.84 -8.01
C ASP A 56 -2.88 4.39 -7.81
N LEU A 57 -3.81 3.93 -8.65
CA LEU A 57 -4.44 2.63 -8.50
C LEU A 57 -3.49 1.46 -8.82
N HIS A 58 -2.47 1.67 -9.65
CA HIS A 58 -1.46 0.64 -9.97
C HIS A 58 -0.57 0.37 -8.75
N ALA A 59 -0.08 1.43 -8.10
CA ALA A 59 0.69 1.28 -6.86
C ALA A 59 -0.19 0.70 -5.74
N ALA A 60 -1.44 1.14 -5.62
CA ALA A 60 -2.37 0.59 -4.64
C ALA A 60 -2.54 -0.93 -4.80
N LYS A 61 -2.81 -1.39 -6.04
CA LYS A 61 -2.96 -2.81 -6.37
C LYS A 61 -1.71 -3.61 -6.02
N TYR A 62 -0.53 -3.08 -6.30
CA TYR A 62 0.75 -3.71 -5.97
C TYR A 62 0.89 -3.92 -4.45
N TRP A 63 0.65 -2.88 -3.66
CA TRP A 63 0.83 -2.94 -2.20
C TRP A 63 -0.20 -3.82 -1.49
N TYR A 64 -1.46 -3.82 -1.94
CA TYR A 64 -2.43 -4.82 -1.47
C TYR A 64 -2.05 -6.25 -1.85
N GLY A 65 -1.44 -6.44 -3.03
CA GLY A 65 -0.88 -7.74 -3.45
C GLY A 65 0.18 -8.25 -2.48
N ARG A 66 1.18 -7.40 -2.18
CA ARG A 66 2.22 -7.68 -1.19
C ARG A 66 1.63 -8.01 0.19
N ALA A 67 0.62 -7.26 0.62
CA ALA A 67 -0.01 -7.51 1.90
C ALA A 67 -0.67 -8.89 1.99
N VAL A 68 -1.36 -9.31 0.92
CA VAL A 68 -2.00 -10.63 0.83
C VAL A 68 -0.97 -11.77 0.79
N GLU A 69 0.16 -11.59 0.08
CA GLU A 69 1.20 -12.61 -0.04
C GLU A 69 1.85 -12.96 1.30
N GLU A 70 2.01 -11.98 2.19
CA GLU A 70 2.60 -12.18 3.52
C GLU A 70 1.65 -12.89 4.49
N ASN A 71 0.35 -12.57 4.46
CA ASN A 71 -0.63 -13.19 5.34
C ASN A 71 -2.04 -13.28 4.73
N PRO A 72 -2.28 -14.26 3.84
CA PRO A 72 -3.49 -14.31 3.02
C PRO A 72 -4.78 -14.51 3.81
N ASP A 73 -4.73 -15.24 4.94
CA ASP A 73 -5.91 -15.56 5.75
C ASP A 73 -6.32 -14.43 6.71
N VAL A 74 -5.42 -13.47 6.95
CA VAL A 74 -5.67 -12.33 7.85
C VAL A 74 -6.01 -11.05 7.08
N ARG A 75 -5.44 -10.86 5.88
CA ARG A 75 -5.52 -9.60 5.13
C ARG A 75 -6.75 -9.53 4.21
N LEU A 76 -7.93 -9.81 4.76
CA LEU A 76 -9.20 -9.82 4.03
C LEU A 76 -9.52 -8.47 3.37
N THR A 77 -9.18 -7.35 4.01
CA THR A 77 -9.33 -6.00 3.44
C THR A 77 -8.46 -5.82 2.21
N SER A 78 -7.18 -6.20 2.31
CA SER A 78 -6.24 -6.15 1.18
C SER A 78 -6.64 -7.09 0.05
N ALA A 79 -7.15 -8.29 0.35
CA ALA A 79 -7.67 -9.22 -0.64
C ALA A 79 -8.88 -8.65 -1.39
N ALA A 80 -9.84 -8.06 -0.66
CA ALA A 80 -10.99 -7.40 -1.26
C ALA A 80 -10.59 -6.18 -2.11
N ALA A 81 -9.62 -5.38 -1.66
CA ALA A 81 -9.10 -4.25 -2.40
C ALA A 81 -8.37 -4.70 -3.69
N ARG A 82 -7.51 -5.72 -3.60
CA ARG A 82 -6.84 -6.33 -4.76
C ARG A 82 -7.85 -6.82 -5.79
N GLN A 83 -8.94 -7.45 -5.34
CA GLN A 83 -10.02 -7.92 -6.22
C GLN A 83 -10.77 -6.76 -6.88
N ARG A 84 -11.09 -5.70 -6.13
CA ARG A 84 -11.73 -4.48 -6.66
C ARG A 84 -10.84 -3.79 -7.71
N LEU A 85 -9.52 -3.82 -7.52
CA LEU A 85 -8.53 -3.28 -8.46
C LEU A 85 -8.12 -4.28 -9.56
N HIS A 86 -8.79 -5.42 -9.69
CA HIS A 86 -8.43 -6.44 -10.68
C HIS A 86 -8.35 -5.87 -12.11
N GLY A 87 -9.27 -4.99 -12.49
CA GLY A 87 -9.30 -4.33 -13.81
C GLY A 87 -8.24 -3.25 -14.05
N VAL A 88 -7.46 -2.86 -13.04
CA VAL A 88 -6.33 -1.94 -13.23
C VAL A 88 -5.21 -2.70 -13.94
N SER A 89 -5.03 -2.40 -15.23
CA SER A 89 -4.10 -3.09 -16.13
C SER A 89 -3.22 -2.10 -16.89
N ILE A 90 -2.29 -2.65 -17.67
CA ILE A 90 -1.42 -1.89 -18.59
C ILE A 90 -1.80 -2.13 -20.05
N GLU A 91 -2.97 -2.71 -20.34
CA GLU A 91 -3.41 -3.11 -21.69
C GLU A 91 -3.30 -1.96 -22.69
N ALA A 92 -3.62 -0.74 -22.27
CA ALA A 92 -3.50 0.46 -23.09
C ALA A 92 -2.06 0.74 -23.61
N PHE A 93 -1.04 0.15 -22.99
CA PHE A 93 0.37 0.31 -23.34
C PHE A 93 0.95 -0.89 -24.11
N LEU A 94 0.23 -2.02 -24.20
CA LEU A 94 0.75 -3.24 -24.81
C LEU A 94 0.63 -3.28 -26.34
N GLY A 95 -0.22 -2.43 -26.94
CA GLY A 95 -0.46 -2.43 -28.39
C GLY A 95 -0.97 -3.80 -28.90
N ASP A 96 -1.12 -3.95 -30.21
CA ASP A 96 -1.54 -5.24 -30.83
C ASP A 96 -0.40 -6.29 -30.88
N ALA A 97 0.72 -6.09 -30.18
CA ALA A 97 1.88 -6.98 -30.24
C ALA A 97 1.66 -8.35 -29.58
N ASP A 98 0.57 -8.50 -28.81
CA ASP A 98 0.22 -9.72 -28.07
C ASP A 98 -1.12 -10.35 -28.50
N LYS A 99 -1.61 -10.08 -29.73
CA LYS A 99 -2.75 -10.81 -30.33
C LYS A 99 -2.32 -11.91 -31.28
#